data_AF-A0A914XXP0-F1
#
_entry.id   AF-A0A914XXP0-F1
#
_cell.length_a   1.000
_cell.length_b   1.000
_cell.length_c   1.000
_cell.angle_alpha   90.00
_cell.angle_beta   90.00
_cell.angle_gamma   90.00
#
_symmetry.space_group_name_H-M   'P 1'
#
loop_
_entity.id
_entity.type
_entity.pdbx_description
1 polymer ?
#
loop_
_entity_poly.entity_id
_entity_poly.type
_entity_poly.pdbx_seq_one_letter_code
_entity_poly.pdbx_strand_id
1 'polypeptide(L)'
;MILLRGGISEETKWITASIEELPIMKVEQLQPGIFYQFMITAVGPNGRIGKGVSSDWLQAPSIGSTGIQPNTQLQIKSQFNSDDGISALVSWPSIIPLPTVPPSLVSPSTFRPSSVGTTSPLTGIKVIPSLTSCHFQVFIENGTTFNTDTFEKDESEGFLLHNLAYSSDYKIKLRTFVPGDSNLFESITTWPLETLYQSISCSQVHGKGSLECDPEPVENLSIHVNQESASATIEWKPAVDSSKVLLYQLVYYPISSSSSSSSTSSSSTIKCSMEQISQYLSASTTKSTVILPTKSECKFEVKLITYDLIGREAVATKTFTFSPPVLDEIQANLAGFWIFIAPAALLILLCLIVQCARCCEKRSKKVAAMSKSAFPENV
;
A
#
# COMPACT_ATOMS: atom_id res chain seq x y z
N MET A 1 0.91 -22.18 53.89
CA MET A 1 2.35 -21.84 53.88
C MET A 1 2.96 -22.36 52.59
N ILE A 2 3.62 -21.49 51.81
CA ILE A 2 4.45 -21.87 50.66
C ILE A 2 5.92 -21.79 51.04
N LEU A 3 6.66 -22.83 50.65
CA LEU A 3 8.10 -22.77 50.55
C LEU A 3 8.50 -22.71 49.06
N LEU A 4 9.51 -21.92 48.73
CA LEU A 4 10.11 -21.86 47.40
C LEU A 4 11.57 -22.29 47.46
N ARG A 5 12.06 -22.89 46.38
CA ARG A 5 13.50 -23.07 46.13
C ARG A 5 13.81 -22.70 44.69
N GLY A 6 14.93 -22.03 44.47
CA GLY A 6 15.37 -21.60 43.13
C GLY A 6 16.76 -22.14 42.81
N GLY A 7 16.97 -22.57 41.56
CA GLY A 7 18.26 -23.05 41.05
C GLY A 7 18.26 -24.50 40.58
N ILE A 8 19.24 -24.87 39.74
CA ILE A 8 19.35 -26.17 39.05
C ILE A 8 20.15 -27.20 39.89
N SER A 9 20.34 -26.95 41.19
CA SER A 9 21.07 -27.84 42.10
C SER A 9 20.17 -28.28 43.25
N GLU A 10 20.22 -29.58 43.59
CA GLU A 10 19.47 -30.20 44.70
C GLU A 10 19.87 -29.65 46.08
N GLU A 11 20.96 -28.88 46.18
CA GLU A 11 21.43 -28.27 47.44
C GLU A 11 20.71 -26.97 47.83
N THR A 12 19.71 -26.53 47.05
CA THR A 12 18.99 -25.28 47.32
C THR A 12 17.95 -25.46 48.44
N LYS A 13 18.21 -24.79 49.57
CA LYS A 13 17.38 -24.82 50.77
C LYS A 13 16.01 -24.17 50.50
N TRP A 14 14.94 -24.83 50.92
CA TRP A 14 13.59 -24.27 50.90
C TRP A 14 13.51 -23.02 51.79
N ILE A 15 13.04 -21.91 51.22
CA ILE A 15 12.75 -20.68 51.96
C ILE A 15 11.24 -20.46 52.03
N THR A 16 10.75 -19.92 53.15
CA THR A 16 9.33 -19.57 53.26
C THR A 16 9.03 -18.37 52.38
N ALA A 17 8.13 -18.55 51.41
CA ALA A 17 7.74 -17.50 50.48
C ALA A 17 6.56 -16.67 51.01
N SER A 18 5.51 -17.34 51.50
CA SER A 18 4.35 -16.70 52.11
C SER A 18 3.52 -17.67 52.98
N ILE A 19 2.68 -17.13 53.86
CA ILE A 19 1.64 -17.83 54.61
C ILE A 19 0.34 -17.07 54.38
N GLU A 20 -0.58 -17.67 53.62
CA GLU A 20 -1.87 -17.05 53.29
C GLU A 20 -3.03 -17.97 53.69
N GLU A 21 -4.20 -17.37 53.91
CA GLU A 21 -5.46 -18.05 54.22
C GLU A 21 -6.27 -18.41 52.96
N LEU A 22 -5.99 -17.73 51.84
CA LEU A 22 -6.69 -17.93 50.57
C LEU A 22 -6.01 -18.99 49.69
N PRO A 23 -6.76 -19.67 48.79
CA PRO A 23 -6.20 -20.68 47.88
C PRO A 23 -5.34 -20.08 46.75
N ILE A 24 -5.23 -18.76 46.68
CA ILE A 24 -4.41 -18.01 45.72
C ILE A 24 -3.36 -17.23 46.52
N MET A 25 -2.10 -17.33 46.12
CA MET A 25 -0.97 -16.75 46.85
C MET A 25 -0.04 -16.01 45.92
N LYS A 26 0.33 -14.78 46.29
CA LYS A 26 1.33 -13.98 45.57
C LYS A 26 2.72 -14.37 46.05
N VAL A 27 3.65 -14.57 45.11
CA VAL A 27 5.07 -14.74 45.41
C VAL A 27 5.83 -13.59 44.75
N GLU A 28 6.49 -12.78 45.57
CA GLU A 28 7.23 -11.60 45.13
C GLU A 28 8.74 -11.86 45.10
N GLN A 29 9.48 -10.97 44.43
CA GLN A 29 10.95 -10.96 44.40
C GLN A 29 11.60 -12.20 43.75
N LEU A 30 10.91 -12.85 42.80
CA LEU A 30 11.52 -13.90 41.97
C LEU A 30 12.55 -13.30 41.01
N GLN A 31 13.71 -13.94 40.90
CA GLN A 31 14.73 -13.54 39.94
C GLN A 31 14.34 -14.04 38.54
N PRO A 32 14.29 -13.15 37.54
CA PRO A 32 13.92 -13.49 36.17
C PRO A 32 14.80 -14.60 35.56
N GLY A 33 14.20 -15.48 34.77
CA GLY A 33 14.92 -16.54 34.04
C GLY A 33 15.38 -17.73 34.89
N ILE A 34 15.15 -17.70 36.20
CA ILE A 34 15.49 -18.80 37.13
C ILE A 34 14.31 -19.78 37.24
N PHE A 35 14.62 -21.08 37.31
CA PHE A 35 13.63 -22.10 37.62
C PHE A 35 13.39 -22.21 39.12
N TYR A 36 12.11 -22.21 39.49
CA TYR A 36 11.63 -22.34 40.85
C TYR A 36 10.74 -23.56 41.01
N GLN A 37 10.82 -24.18 42.17
CA GLN A 37 9.86 -25.19 42.61
C GLN A 37 9.15 -24.69 43.86
N PHE A 38 7.84 -24.86 43.90
CA PHE A 38 7.00 -24.43 45.01
C PHE A 38 6.48 -25.64 45.78
N MET A 39 6.46 -25.56 47.10
CA MET A 39 5.83 -26.55 47.96
C MET A 39 4.79 -25.88 48.84
N ILE A 40 3.55 -26.36 48.77
CA ILE A 40 2.44 -25.88 49.59
C ILE A 40 2.22 -26.85 50.74
N THR A 41 2.07 -26.32 51.95
CA THR A 41 1.60 -27.09 53.10
C THR A 41 0.56 -26.31 53.89
N ALA A 42 -0.46 -27.02 54.36
CA ALA A 42 -1.40 -26.50 55.35
C ALA A 42 -0.71 -26.42 56.71
N VAL A 43 -1.03 -25.39 57.49
CA VAL A 43 -0.54 -25.17 58.84
C VAL A 43 -1.73 -24.73 59.67
N GLY A 44 -1.99 -25.39 60.79
CA GLY A 44 -3.03 -25.00 61.74
C GLY A 44 -2.44 -24.59 63.10
N PRO A 45 -3.30 -24.39 64.10
CA PRO A 45 -2.90 -23.89 65.42
C PRO A 45 -1.82 -24.75 66.12
N ASN A 46 -1.80 -26.04 65.82
CA ASN A 46 -0.87 -27.02 66.40
C ASN A 46 0.33 -27.34 65.49
N GLY A 47 0.56 -26.52 64.44
CA GLY A 47 1.66 -26.70 63.49
C GLY A 47 1.22 -27.25 62.13
N ARG A 48 2.17 -27.86 61.40
CA ARG A 48 1.96 -28.32 60.02
C ARG A 48 0.91 -29.42 59.93
N ILE A 49 -0.07 -29.23 59.06
CA ILE A 49 -1.12 -30.21 58.80
C ILE A 49 -0.80 -30.91 57.47
N GLY A 50 -0.43 -32.18 57.56
CA GLY A 50 -0.19 -33.04 56.41
C GLY A 50 1.18 -32.89 55.75
N LYS A 51 1.38 -33.67 54.67
CA LYS A 51 2.57 -33.59 53.82
C LYS A 51 2.38 -32.47 52.80
N GLY A 52 3.47 -31.78 52.48
CA GLY A 52 3.44 -30.73 51.47
C GLY A 52 3.31 -31.32 50.07
N VAL A 53 2.68 -30.58 49.18
CA VAL A 53 2.58 -30.90 47.75
C VAL A 53 3.51 -29.97 47.00
N SER A 54 4.36 -30.53 46.16
CA SER A 54 5.31 -29.76 45.34
C SER A 54 4.82 -29.62 43.91
N SER A 55 5.06 -28.46 43.31
CA SER A 55 4.87 -28.23 41.88
C SER A 55 6.00 -28.88 41.07
N ASP A 56 5.81 -28.94 39.75
CA ASP A 56 6.92 -29.07 38.81
C ASP A 56 7.82 -27.82 38.85
N TRP A 57 8.97 -27.87 38.18
CA TRP A 57 9.83 -26.70 38.03
C TRP A 57 9.23 -25.70 37.05
N LEU A 58 9.03 -24.45 37.48
CA LEU A 58 8.54 -23.35 36.65
C LEU A 58 9.63 -22.29 36.48
N GLN A 59 9.81 -21.79 35.27
CA GLN A 59 10.73 -20.68 35.03
C GLN A 59 10.06 -19.34 35.37
N ALA A 60 10.74 -18.52 36.17
CA ALA A 60 10.33 -17.13 36.37
C ALA A 60 10.44 -16.37 35.03
N PRO A 61 9.44 -15.54 34.67
CA PRO A 61 9.45 -14.80 33.41
C PRO A 61 10.74 -13.99 33.25
N SER A 62 11.41 -14.14 32.11
CA SER A 62 12.61 -13.35 31.79
C SER A 62 12.22 -11.90 31.49
N ILE A 63 12.90 -10.94 32.10
CA ILE A 63 12.77 -9.53 31.70
C ILE A 63 13.33 -9.40 30.28
N GLY A 64 12.47 -9.03 29.32
CA GLY A 64 12.89 -8.71 27.95
C GLY A 64 12.76 -9.82 26.89
N SER A 65 12.04 -10.93 27.12
CA SER A 65 11.74 -11.87 26.03
C SER A 65 10.58 -11.36 25.14
N THR A 66 10.88 -10.39 24.29
CA THR A 66 10.12 -10.13 23.05
C THR A 66 10.35 -11.27 22.07
N GLY A 67 9.39 -12.18 21.97
CA GLY A 67 9.37 -13.23 20.94
C GLY A 67 8.33 -12.89 19.86
N ILE A 68 8.79 -12.48 18.68
CA ILE A 68 7.91 -12.29 17.50
C ILE A 68 7.47 -13.67 16.95
N GLN A 69 6.16 -13.91 17.08
CA GLN A 69 5.15 -14.79 16.43
C GLN A 69 5.52 -16.02 15.56
N PRO A 70 4.62 -17.03 15.58
CA PRO A 70 3.84 -17.33 14.37
C PRO A 70 2.33 -17.43 14.66
N ASN A 71 1.52 -16.72 13.87
CA ASN A 71 0.07 -16.91 13.66
C ASN A 71 -0.87 -16.98 14.87
N THR A 72 -0.85 -15.96 15.73
CA THR A 72 -2.01 -15.62 16.60
C THR A 72 -2.47 -14.21 16.24
N GLN A 73 -2.86 -13.99 14.99
CA GLN A 73 -3.39 -12.70 14.54
C GLN A 73 -4.72 -12.43 15.24
N LEU A 74 -4.93 -11.19 15.69
CA LEU A 74 -6.25 -10.72 16.12
C LEU A 74 -7.26 -11.01 15.00
N GLN A 75 -8.35 -11.68 15.33
CA GLN A 75 -9.45 -11.88 14.42
C GLN A 75 -10.41 -10.72 14.59
N ILE A 76 -10.80 -10.11 13.47
CA ILE A 76 -11.71 -8.97 13.50
C ILE A 76 -12.93 -9.29 12.65
N LYS A 77 -14.09 -9.18 13.28
CA LYS A 77 -15.38 -9.35 12.61
C LYS A 77 -16.16 -8.04 12.67
N SER A 78 -16.33 -7.43 11.51
CA SER A 78 -17.09 -6.19 11.35
C SER A 78 -18.60 -6.46 11.43
N GLN A 79 -19.33 -5.52 12.00
CA GLN A 79 -20.79 -5.50 12.02
C GLN A 79 -21.31 -4.06 11.95
N PHE A 80 -22.58 -3.92 11.59
CA PHE A 80 -23.29 -2.65 11.64
C PHE A 80 -24.60 -2.85 12.40
N ASN A 81 -24.88 -1.97 13.36
CA ASN A 81 -26.14 -1.89 14.10
C ASN A 81 -26.59 -0.42 14.13
N SER A 82 -27.90 -0.17 14.14
CA SER A 82 -28.44 1.20 14.23
C SER A 82 -28.06 1.91 15.53
N ASP A 83 -27.89 1.15 16.62
CA ASP A 83 -27.64 1.71 17.95
C ASP A 83 -26.15 1.97 18.20
N ASP A 84 -25.28 1.07 17.72
CA ASP A 84 -23.82 1.10 17.96
C ASP A 84 -23.01 1.61 16.75
N GLY A 85 -23.68 1.93 15.65
CA GLY A 85 -23.07 2.29 14.38
C GLY A 85 -22.20 1.17 13.80
N ILE A 86 -21.08 1.54 13.20
CA ILE A 86 -20.08 0.57 12.73
C ILE A 86 -19.33 0.03 13.94
N SER A 87 -19.33 -1.29 14.07
CA SER A 87 -18.68 -1.99 15.16
C SER A 87 -17.77 -3.09 14.64
N ALA A 88 -16.80 -3.49 15.45
CA ALA A 88 -15.86 -4.57 15.12
C ALA A 88 -15.56 -5.40 16.37
N LEU A 89 -15.89 -6.69 16.32
CA LEU A 89 -15.52 -7.63 17.37
C LEU A 89 -14.07 -8.05 17.17
N VAL A 90 -13.21 -7.72 18.13
CA VAL A 90 -11.80 -8.11 18.17
C VAL A 90 -11.69 -9.34 19.05
N SER A 91 -11.39 -10.49 18.45
CA SER A 91 -11.19 -11.76 19.15
C SER A 91 -9.75 -12.25 18.99
N TRP A 92 -9.30 -13.02 19.96
CA TRP A 92 -7.98 -13.66 19.96
C TRP A 92 -8.10 -15.08 20.48
N PRO A 93 -7.34 -16.02 19.92
CA PRO A 93 -7.38 -17.40 20.38
C PRO A 93 -7.00 -17.46 21.87
N SER A 94 -7.91 -18.00 22.68
CA SER A 94 -7.58 -18.42 24.04
C SER A 94 -6.54 -19.53 23.93
N ILE A 95 -5.32 -19.29 24.40
CA ILE A 95 -4.31 -20.35 24.48
C ILE A 95 -4.76 -21.28 25.61
N ILE A 96 -5.48 -22.33 25.23
CA ILE A 96 -5.83 -23.45 26.12
C ILE A 96 -4.50 -24.05 26.62
N PRO A 97 -4.25 -24.14 27.94
CA PRO A 97 -3.12 -24.90 28.44
C PRO A 97 -3.25 -26.34 27.91
N LEU A 98 -2.19 -26.87 27.29
CA LEU A 98 -2.15 -28.25 26.79
C LEU A 98 -2.77 -29.22 27.82
N PRO A 99 -3.52 -30.26 27.38
CA PRO A 99 -4.16 -31.19 28.30
C PRO A 99 -3.09 -31.82 29.19
N THR A 100 -3.28 -31.64 30.50
CA THR A 100 -2.47 -32.25 31.55
C THR A 100 -2.51 -33.76 31.34
N VAL A 101 -1.38 -34.37 31.00
CA VAL A 101 -1.26 -35.83 30.95
C VAL A 101 -1.58 -36.37 32.35
N PRO A 102 -2.54 -37.29 32.52
CA PRO A 102 -2.91 -37.79 33.84
C PRO A 102 -1.74 -38.57 34.47
N PRO A 103 -1.45 -38.39 35.77
CA PRO A 103 -0.32 -39.01 36.45
C PRO A 103 -0.67 -40.44 36.82
N SER A 104 -0.62 -41.35 35.85
CA SER A 104 -0.68 -42.77 36.14
C SER A 104 0.03 -43.52 35.03
N LEU A 105 1.35 -43.68 35.21
CA LEU A 105 2.21 -44.80 34.79
C LEU A 105 3.67 -44.34 34.75
N VAL A 106 4.28 -44.11 35.93
CA VAL A 106 5.74 -44.12 36.06
C VAL A 106 6.09 -45.04 37.21
N SER A 107 6.39 -46.30 36.88
CA SER A 107 7.06 -47.22 37.78
C SER A 107 8.56 -46.90 37.83
N PRO A 108 9.22 -46.96 39.00
CA PRO A 108 10.62 -46.62 39.13
C PRO A 108 11.49 -47.87 38.89
N SER A 109 12.28 -47.88 37.81
CA SER A 109 13.42 -48.79 37.75
C SER A 109 14.57 -48.23 36.90
N THR A 110 15.62 -47.86 37.64
CA THR A 110 17.03 -48.15 37.34
C THR A 110 17.73 -47.28 36.29
N PHE A 111 18.40 -46.25 36.79
CA PHE A 111 19.52 -45.57 36.15
C PHE A 111 20.65 -46.54 35.77
N ARG A 112 21.09 -46.49 34.50
CA ARG A 112 22.42 -46.91 34.07
C ARG A 112 22.88 -45.96 32.95
N PRO A 113 24.01 -45.23 33.09
CA PRO A 113 24.50 -44.36 32.03
C PRO A 113 25.50 -45.09 31.12
N SER A 114 25.70 -44.52 29.92
CA SER A 114 26.60 -44.92 28.80
C SER A 114 25.85 -45.71 27.72
N SER A 115 25.87 -45.38 26.43
CA SER A 115 26.78 -44.55 25.65
C SER A 115 26.20 -44.32 24.23
N VAL A 116 26.44 -43.13 23.68
CA VAL A 116 26.72 -42.80 22.27
C VAL A 116 25.72 -43.24 21.17
N GLY A 117 25.20 -42.25 20.43
CA GLY A 117 24.70 -42.41 19.06
C GLY A 117 23.56 -41.45 18.70
N THR A 118 23.85 -40.26 18.15
CA THR A 118 23.67 -39.91 16.72
C THR A 118 22.27 -39.34 16.38
N THR A 119 22.28 -38.05 16.03
CA THR A 119 21.36 -37.30 15.13
C THR A 119 19.85 -37.29 15.39
N SER A 120 19.32 -36.13 15.84
CA SER A 120 18.23 -35.42 15.15
C SER A 120 18.04 -34.00 15.71
N PRO A 121 17.83 -32.97 14.88
CA PRO A 121 17.64 -31.59 15.34
C PRO A 121 16.15 -31.34 15.62
N LEU A 122 15.73 -31.44 16.88
CA LEU A 122 14.43 -30.92 17.31
C LEU A 122 14.58 -29.44 17.64
N THR A 123 14.53 -28.67 16.56
CA THR A 123 13.78 -27.41 16.40
C THR A 123 13.17 -26.84 17.68
N GLY A 124 13.59 -25.62 18.00
CA GLY A 124 13.17 -24.87 19.18
C GLY A 124 11.65 -24.86 19.36
N ILE A 125 11.23 -25.25 20.55
CA ILE A 125 9.91 -24.89 21.07
C ILE A 125 9.95 -23.37 21.26
N LYS A 126 9.46 -22.68 20.24
CA LYS A 126 9.17 -21.26 20.27
C LYS A 126 8.02 -21.09 21.27
N VAL A 127 8.36 -20.76 22.50
CA VAL A 127 7.39 -20.39 23.54
C VAL A 127 6.64 -19.18 23.00
N ILE A 128 5.38 -19.40 22.62
CA ILE A 128 4.45 -18.33 22.25
C ILE A 128 4.19 -17.56 23.55
N PRO A 129 4.34 -16.22 23.58
CA PRO A 129 3.99 -15.45 24.77
C PRO A 129 2.51 -15.69 25.08
N SER A 130 2.23 -16.33 26.21
CA SER A 130 0.88 -16.62 26.66
C SER A 130 0.26 -15.35 27.26
N LEU A 131 -0.91 -14.96 26.77
CA LEU A 131 -1.74 -13.96 27.42
C LEU A 131 -2.39 -14.62 28.65
N THR A 132 -1.68 -14.63 29.79
CA THR A 132 -2.08 -15.35 31.01
C THR A 132 -2.91 -14.53 31.99
N SER A 133 -3.20 -13.26 31.67
CA SER A 133 -4.03 -12.38 32.51
C SER A 133 -5.47 -12.35 31.99
N CYS A 134 -6.42 -12.15 32.89
CA CYS A 134 -7.81 -11.83 32.54
C CYS A 134 -8.00 -10.32 32.31
N HIS A 135 -6.99 -9.49 32.63
CA HIS A 135 -7.06 -8.04 32.43
C HIS A 135 -6.29 -7.63 31.17
N PHE A 136 -7.00 -6.96 30.28
CA PHE A 136 -6.53 -6.56 28.95
C PHE A 136 -6.64 -5.06 28.74
N GLN A 137 -5.69 -4.53 28.00
CA GLN A 137 -5.72 -3.17 27.50
C GLN A 137 -5.69 -3.20 25.98
N VAL A 138 -6.66 -2.54 25.38
CA VAL A 138 -6.76 -2.35 23.94
C VAL A 138 -6.44 -0.90 23.61
N PHE A 139 -5.60 -0.72 22.60
CA PHE A 139 -5.28 0.57 22.01
C PHE A 139 -5.79 0.59 20.59
N ILE A 140 -6.53 1.61 20.25
CA ILE A 140 -7.18 1.79 18.95
C ILE A 140 -6.76 3.15 18.43
N GLU A 141 -6.23 3.19 17.22
CA GLU A 141 -5.82 4.43 16.58
C GLU A 141 -6.32 4.46 15.15
N ASN A 142 -7.01 5.54 14.80
CA ASN A 142 -7.22 6.00 13.44
C ASN A 142 -6.44 7.31 13.33
N GLY A 143 -5.86 7.67 12.19
CA GLY A 143 -4.91 8.80 12.07
C GLY A 143 -5.36 10.16 12.63
N THR A 144 -6.63 10.31 13.00
CA THR A 144 -7.24 11.48 13.66
C THR A 144 -7.51 11.30 15.16
N THR A 145 -7.67 10.08 15.67
CA THR A 145 -8.10 9.78 17.05
C THR A 145 -7.45 8.52 17.56
N PHE A 146 -6.98 8.54 18.80
CA PHE A 146 -6.59 7.33 19.52
C PHE A 146 -7.46 7.16 20.77
N ASN A 147 -7.79 5.91 21.08
CA ASN A 147 -8.46 5.54 22.32
C ASN A 147 -7.71 4.38 22.97
N THR A 148 -7.72 4.34 24.30
CA THR A 148 -7.15 3.24 25.07
C THR A 148 -8.11 2.82 26.15
N ASP A 149 -8.62 1.59 26.04
CA ASP A 149 -9.55 1.03 27.00
C ASP A 149 -8.92 -0.14 27.74
N THR A 150 -9.28 -0.28 29.01
CA THR A 150 -8.92 -1.43 29.85
C THR A 150 -10.17 -2.20 30.20
N PHE A 151 -10.12 -3.52 30.09
CA PHE A 151 -11.25 -4.38 30.39
C PHE A 151 -10.78 -5.71 31.00
N GLU A 152 -11.71 -6.38 31.67
CA GLU A 152 -11.54 -7.76 32.10
C GLU A 152 -12.24 -8.67 31.10
N LYS A 153 -11.52 -9.67 30.59
CA LYS A 153 -12.09 -10.66 29.67
C LYS A 153 -13.02 -11.57 30.45
N ASP A 154 -14.30 -11.50 30.11
CA ASP A 154 -15.36 -12.38 30.57
C ASP A 154 -15.44 -13.64 29.70
N GLU A 155 -16.57 -14.35 29.76
CA GLU A 155 -16.85 -15.51 28.91
C GLU A 155 -17.14 -15.14 27.45
N SER A 156 -17.02 -13.86 27.07
CA SER A 156 -17.25 -13.42 25.70
C SER A 156 -16.13 -13.84 24.74
N GLU A 157 -16.46 -13.86 23.46
CA GLU A 157 -15.53 -14.23 22.40
C GLU A 157 -14.43 -13.18 22.16
N GLY A 158 -14.60 -11.95 22.65
CA GLY A 158 -13.67 -10.85 22.39
C GLY A 158 -14.16 -9.49 22.87
N PHE A 159 -13.48 -8.43 22.43
CA PHE A 159 -13.78 -7.05 22.77
C PHE A 159 -14.50 -6.35 21.63
N LEU A 160 -15.64 -5.70 21.91
CA LEU A 160 -16.43 -5.00 20.90
C LEU A 160 -15.98 -3.54 20.77
N LEU A 161 -15.47 -3.18 19.59
CA LEU A 161 -15.29 -1.80 19.19
C LEU A 161 -16.61 -1.28 18.61
N HIS A 162 -17.00 -0.06 18.94
CA HIS A 162 -18.23 0.56 18.47
C HIS A 162 -17.99 2.01 18.01
N ASN A 163 -18.97 2.61 17.31
CA ASN A 163 -18.90 3.97 16.78
C ASN A 163 -17.67 4.24 15.90
N LEU A 164 -17.24 3.27 15.10
CA LEU A 164 -16.14 3.44 14.16
C LEU A 164 -16.58 4.31 12.97
N ALA A 165 -15.65 5.08 12.42
CA ALA A 165 -15.88 5.87 11.21
C ALA A 165 -15.91 4.95 9.97
N TYR A 166 -16.65 5.34 8.93
CA TYR A 166 -16.69 4.61 7.66
C TYR A 166 -15.35 4.63 6.93
N SER A 167 -15.06 3.55 6.19
CA SER A 167 -13.90 3.44 5.27
C SER A 167 -12.57 3.92 5.87
N SER A 168 -12.37 3.65 7.16
CA SER A 168 -11.28 4.20 7.95
C SER A 168 -10.32 3.10 8.36
N ASP A 169 -9.02 3.40 8.27
CA ASP A 169 -7.97 2.48 8.68
C ASP A 169 -7.68 2.65 10.18
N TYR A 170 -7.84 1.54 10.90
CA TYR A 170 -7.58 1.42 12.32
C TYR A 170 -6.38 0.53 12.58
N LYS A 171 -5.52 0.98 13.47
CA LYS A 171 -4.47 0.18 14.09
C LYS A 171 -4.94 -0.25 15.47
N ILE A 172 -5.08 -1.56 15.67
CA ILE A 172 -5.56 -2.14 16.91
C ILE A 172 -4.42 -2.91 17.56
N LYS A 173 -4.16 -2.61 18.83
CA LYS A 173 -3.12 -3.27 19.62
C LYS A 173 -3.72 -3.78 20.92
N LEU A 174 -3.32 -4.97 21.32
CA LEU A 174 -3.82 -5.63 22.52
C LEU A 174 -2.67 -6.09 23.39
N ARG A 175 -2.75 -5.85 24.70
CA ARG A 175 -1.80 -6.34 25.70
C ARG A 175 -2.52 -6.75 26.98
N THR A 176 -1.90 -7.65 27.75
CA THR A 176 -2.31 -7.90 29.13
C THR A 176 -1.73 -6.84 30.06
N PHE A 177 -2.43 -6.54 31.15
CA PHE A 177 -1.92 -5.68 32.21
C PHE A 177 -2.23 -6.26 33.60
N VAL A 178 -1.59 -5.72 34.63
CA VAL A 178 -1.82 -6.05 36.03
C VAL A 178 -2.46 -4.81 36.70
N PRO A 179 -3.69 -4.91 37.23
CA PRO A 179 -4.32 -3.79 37.92
C PRO A 179 -3.52 -3.38 39.16
N GLY A 180 -3.29 -2.07 39.34
CA GLY A 180 -2.64 -1.50 40.54
C GLY A 180 -1.16 -1.15 40.41
N ASP A 181 -0.48 -1.54 39.33
CA ASP A 181 0.90 -1.11 39.04
C ASP A 181 0.90 0.13 38.12
N SER A 182 0.83 1.32 38.71
CA SER A 182 0.86 2.61 37.98
C SER A 182 2.18 2.87 37.24
N ASN A 183 3.25 2.15 37.58
CA ASN A 183 4.61 2.37 37.07
C ASN A 183 4.99 1.51 35.85
N LEU A 184 4.09 0.64 35.37
CA LEU A 184 4.29 -0.16 34.15
C LEU A 184 3.73 0.52 32.89
N PHE A 185 3.15 1.73 33.01
CA PHE A 185 2.57 2.46 31.89
C PHE A 185 3.61 2.89 30.83
N GLU A 186 4.89 3.00 31.20
CA GLU A 186 5.96 3.51 30.31
C GLU A 186 7.05 2.49 29.94
N SER A 187 7.13 1.32 30.59
CA SER A 187 8.32 0.46 30.49
C SER A 187 8.20 -0.74 29.55
N ILE A 188 7.02 -0.97 28.94
CA ILE A 188 6.83 -2.00 27.91
C ILE A 188 6.26 -1.35 26.65
N THR A 189 7.15 -0.97 25.72
CA THR A 189 6.82 -0.43 24.38
C THR A 189 6.32 -1.50 23.40
N THR A 190 6.26 -2.76 23.82
CA THR A 190 5.99 -3.90 22.95
C THR A 190 4.55 -4.36 23.08
N TRP A 191 3.80 -4.23 21.99
CA TRP A 191 2.43 -4.72 21.87
C TRP A 191 2.46 -6.15 21.34
N PRO A 192 2.08 -7.16 22.15
CA PRO A 192 2.23 -8.56 21.75
C PRO A 192 1.32 -8.93 20.57
N LEU A 193 0.17 -8.25 20.45
CA LEU A 193 -0.77 -8.40 19.36
C LEU A 193 -1.05 -7.04 18.72
N GLU A 194 -0.81 -6.93 17.42
CA GLU A 194 -1.10 -5.76 16.61
C GLU A 194 -1.70 -6.20 15.28
N THR A 195 -2.71 -5.48 14.81
CA THR A 195 -3.27 -5.68 13.48
C THR A 195 -3.79 -4.38 12.88
N LEU A 196 -3.88 -4.37 11.55
CA LEU A 196 -4.49 -3.29 10.79
C LEU A 196 -5.88 -3.75 10.35
N TYR A 197 -6.86 -2.87 10.48
CA TYR A 197 -8.25 -3.14 10.21
C TYR A 197 -8.85 -1.96 9.45
N GLN A 198 -9.50 -2.25 8.33
CA GLN A 198 -10.30 -1.26 7.61
C GLN A 198 -11.76 -1.45 7.95
N SER A 199 -12.43 -0.39 8.42
CA SER A 199 -13.85 -0.43 8.73
C SER A 199 -14.73 -0.55 7.47
N ILE A 200 -15.98 -0.98 7.68
CA ILE A 200 -16.98 -1.13 6.61
C ILE A 200 -17.18 0.23 5.91
N SER A 201 -17.38 0.21 4.59
CA SER A 201 -17.72 1.42 3.83
C SER A 201 -19.20 1.79 3.98
N CYS A 202 -19.52 3.08 3.84
CA CYS A 202 -20.92 3.51 3.88
C CYS A 202 -21.76 2.82 2.78
N SER A 203 -21.19 2.67 1.58
CA SER A 203 -21.87 2.01 0.45
C SER A 203 -22.11 0.51 0.65
N GLN A 204 -21.34 -0.17 1.52
CA GLN A 204 -21.62 -1.55 1.92
C GLN A 204 -22.81 -1.66 2.88
N VAL A 205 -23.08 -0.62 3.67
CA VAL A 205 -24.19 -0.59 4.63
C VAL A 205 -25.48 -0.09 3.98
N HIS A 206 -25.42 1.07 3.34
CA HIS A 206 -26.60 1.77 2.80
C HIS A 206 -26.83 1.52 1.30
N GLY A 207 -25.91 0.80 0.65
CA GLY A 207 -25.92 0.55 -0.78
C GLY A 207 -25.27 1.66 -1.60
N LYS A 208 -24.82 1.29 -2.81
CA LYS A 208 -24.21 2.21 -3.76
C LYS A 208 -25.21 3.28 -4.21
N GLY A 209 -24.80 4.55 -4.16
CA GLY A 209 -25.64 5.69 -4.55
C GLY A 209 -26.72 6.08 -3.54
N SER A 210 -26.60 5.61 -2.29
CA SER A 210 -27.42 6.13 -1.19
C SER A 210 -27.11 7.60 -0.91
N LEU A 211 -28.14 8.38 -0.63
CA LEU A 211 -28.00 9.79 -0.23
C LEU A 211 -27.48 9.94 1.21
N GLU A 212 -27.44 8.86 1.98
CA GLU A 212 -26.86 8.83 3.33
C GLU A 212 -25.33 8.76 3.29
N CYS A 213 -24.76 8.33 2.17
CA CYS A 213 -23.32 8.25 1.96
C CYS A 213 -22.80 9.42 1.14
N ASP A 214 -21.53 9.75 1.28
CA ASP A 214 -20.86 10.66 0.36
C ASP A 214 -20.86 10.09 -1.07
N PRO A 215 -21.00 10.95 -2.09
CA PRO A 215 -21.01 10.49 -3.48
C PRO A 215 -19.67 9.83 -3.84
N GLU A 216 -19.73 8.75 -4.61
CA GLU A 216 -18.56 8.02 -5.08
C GLU A 216 -18.04 8.63 -6.40
N PRO A 217 -16.72 8.82 -6.57
CA PRO A 217 -16.16 9.31 -7.84
C PRO A 217 -16.28 8.23 -8.93
N VAL A 218 -16.25 8.63 -10.20
CA VAL A 218 -16.33 7.67 -11.31
C VAL A 218 -15.19 6.65 -11.29
N GLU A 219 -15.48 5.45 -11.77
CA GLU A 219 -14.49 4.38 -11.94
C GLU A 219 -13.84 4.46 -13.33
N ASN A 220 -12.63 3.94 -13.48
CA ASN A 220 -11.96 3.74 -14.77
C ASN A 220 -11.87 4.97 -15.69
N LEU A 221 -11.66 6.17 -15.13
CA LEU A 221 -11.43 7.38 -15.93
C LEU A 221 -10.24 7.16 -16.88
N SER A 222 -10.48 7.23 -18.18
CA SER A 222 -9.52 6.98 -19.25
C SER A 222 -9.53 8.12 -20.27
N ILE A 223 -8.37 8.36 -20.86
CA ILE A 223 -8.16 9.48 -21.78
C ILE A 223 -7.41 8.93 -23.00
N HIS A 224 -8.03 9.05 -24.17
CA HIS A 224 -7.49 8.62 -25.45
C HIS A 224 -7.26 9.85 -26.31
N VAL A 225 -5.99 10.19 -26.53
CA VAL A 225 -5.58 11.38 -27.27
C VAL A 225 -5.47 11.04 -28.76
N ASN A 226 -6.18 11.77 -29.59
CA ASN A 226 -6.07 11.72 -31.04
C ASN A 226 -5.22 12.91 -31.51
N GLN A 227 -3.97 12.62 -31.89
CA GLN A 227 -2.99 13.62 -32.30
C GLN A 227 -3.38 14.33 -33.61
N GLU A 228 -3.95 13.59 -34.59
CA GLU A 228 -4.30 14.11 -35.91
C GLU A 228 -5.43 15.14 -35.86
N SER A 229 -6.46 14.86 -35.05
CA SER A 229 -7.62 15.73 -34.89
C SER A 229 -7.48 16.76 -33.75
N ALA A 230 -6.33 16.75 -33.06
CA ALA A 230 -6.09 17.54 -31.85
C ALA A 230 -7.24 17.45 -30.83
N SER A 231 -7.74 16.23 -30.60
CA SER A 231 -8.84 15.98 -29.68
C SER A 231 -8.46 14.91 -28.66
N ALA A 232 -9.05 14.99 -27.46
CA ALA A 232 -8.97 13.93 -26.47
C ALA A 232 -10.36 13.38 -26.19
N THR A 233 -10.47 12.07 -26.22
CA THR A 233 -11.68 11.34 -25.85
C THR A 233 -11.54 10.86 -24.43
N ILE A 234 -12.44 11.30 -23.56
CA ILE A 234 -12.46 11.03 -22.14
C ILE A 234 -13.62 10.08 -21.88
N GLU A 235 -13.35 8.94 -21.26
CA GLU A 235 -14.32 7.87 -21.03
C GLU A 235 -14.23 7.38 -19.59
N TRP A 236 -15.38 7.11 -18.97
CA TRP A 236 -15.47 6.70 -17.57
C TRP A 236 -16.58 5.67 -17.36
N LYS A 237 -16.50 4.96 -16.24
CA LYS A 237 -17.55 4.06 -15.77
C LYS A 237 -18.27 4.71 -14.57
N PRO A 238 -19.60 4.87 -14.60
CA PRO A 238 -20.36 5.34 -13.44
C PRO A 238 -20.15 4.41 -12.23
N ALA A 239 -19.90 5.00 -11.05
CA ALA A 239 -19.78 4.24 -9.80
C ALA A 239 -21.14 3.67 -9.33
N VAL A 240 -22.22 4.36 -9.72
CA VAL A 240 -23.60 4.09 -9.36
C VAL A 240 -24.47 4.13 -10.61
N ASP A 241 -25.72 3.65 -10.52
CA ASP A 241 -26.67 3.75 -11.62
C ASP A 241 -26.94 5.21 -11.97
N SER A 242 -27.12 5.48 -13.27
CA SER A 242 -27.48 6.79 -13.83
C SER A 242 -28.71 7.42 -13.18
N SER A 243 -29.65 6.61 -12.67
CA SER A 243 -30.83 7.10 -11.92
C SER A 243 -30.49 7.76 -10.57
N LYS A 244 -29.26 7.57 -10.07
CA LYS A 244 -28.74 8.15 -8.82
C LYS A 244 -27.74 9.28 -9.05
N VAL A 245 -27.49 9.63 -10.31
CA VAL A 245 -26.62 10.74 -10.71
C VAL A 245 -27.48 11.86 -11.25
N LEU A 246 -27.26 13.09 -10.80
CA LEU A 246 -27.93 14.27 -11.34
C LEU A 246 -27.30 14.66 -12.68
N LEU A 247 -25.98 14.88 -12.68
CA LEU A 247 -25.20 15.23 -13.85
C LEU A 247 -23.69 15.03 -13.61
N TYR A 248 -22.92 15.07 -14.69
CA TYR A 248 -21.46 15.17 -14.61
C TYR A 248 -21.00 16.56 -15.03
N GLN A 249 -19.89 17.03 -14.45
CA GLN A 249 -19.17 18.22 -14.91
C GLN A 249 -17.74 17.81 -15.24
N LEU A 250 -17.39 17.93 -16.51
CA LEU A 250 -16.05 17.72 -17.01
C LEU A 250 -15.30 19.04 -17.02
N VAL A 251 -14.19 19.10 -16.30
CA VAL A 251 -13.31 20.27 -16.21
C VAL A 251 -11.93 19.87 -16.68
N TYR A 252 -11.31 20.67 -17.55
CA TYR A 252 -9.92 20.43 -17.93
C TYR A 252 -9.14 21.73 -18.12
N TYR A 253 -7.86 21.70 -17.77
CA TYR A 253 -6.96 22.85 -17.85
C TYR A 253 -5.49 22.43 -17.98
N PRO A 254 -4.63 23.28 -18.55
CA PRO A 254 -3.19 23.00 -18.63
C PRO A 254 -2.53 23.11 -17.25
N ILE A 255 -1.64 22.17 -16.93
CA ILE A 255 -0.79 22.21 -15.74
C ILE A 255 0.48 22.97 -16.09
N SER A 256 0.68 24.16 -15.52
CA SER A 256 1.95 24.88 -15.67
C SER A 256 3.06 24.11 -14.95
N SER A 257 4.08 23.64 -15.67
CA SER A 257 5.26 23.03 -15.06
C SER A 257 6.10 24.10 -14.35
N SER A 258 5.85 24.31 -13.05
CA SER A 258 6.66 25.18 -12.21
C SER A 258 7.80 24.39 -11.55
N SER A 259 8.94 24.28 -12.23
CA SER A 259 10.30 24.06 -11.70
C SER A 259 11.25 23.92 -12.91
N SER A 260 12.27 24.73 -13.17
CA SER A 260 13.12 25.57 -12.34
C SER A 260 13.78 26.66 -13.20
N SER A 261 14.09 27.76 -12.53
CA SER A 261 14.84 28.94 -12.98
C SER A 261 16.23 28.67 -13.56
N SER A 262 16.68 29.64 -14.40
CA SER A 262 18.03 29.90 -14.94
C SER A 262 18.55 28.85 -15.93
N SER A 263 18.84 29.17 -17.20
CA SER A 263 19.62 30.31 -17.68
C SER A 263 19.44 30.49 -19.19
N THR A 264 19.28 31.75 -19.56
CA THR A 264 19.88 32.41 -20.73
C THR A 264 20.06 31.59 -22.01
N SER A 265 19.09 31.65 -22.92
CA SER A 265 19.29 32.05 -24.33
C SER A 265 18.03 31.77 -25.17
N SER A 266 17.47 32.84 -25.73
CA SER A 266 16.70 32.90 -26.99
C SER A 266 16.17 31.58 -27.56
N SER A 267 15.02 31.13 -27.07
CA SER A 267 14.05 30.37 -27.87
C SER A 267 12.67 30.52 -27.22
N SER A 268 11.68 30.86 -28.04
CA SER A 268 10.29 31.15 -27.67
C SER A 268 9.67 30.02 -26.83
N THR A 269 9.54 30.23 -25.53
CA THR A 269 8.76 29.35 -24.65
C THR A 269 7.27 29.60 -24.94
N ILE A 270 6.70 28.78 -25.83
CA ILE A 270 5.27 28.79 -26.11
C ILE A 270 4.55 28.34 -24.83
N LYS A 271 3.93 29.28 -24.13
CA LYS A 271 3.11 28.98 -22.95
C LYS A 271 1.84 28.26 -23.40
N CYS A 272 1.51 27.15 -22.74
CA CYS A 272 0.20 26.51 -22.77
C CYS A 272 -0.86 27.45 -22.18
N SER A 273 -1.19 28.52 -22.91
CA SER A 273 -2.10 29.57 -22.49
C SER A 273 -3.51 29.19 -22.93
N MET A 274 -4.15 28.32 -22.16
CA MET A 274 -5.55 27.96 -22.33
C MET A 274 -6.28 28.18 -21.01
N GLU A 275 -7.46 28.79 -21.07
CA GLU A 275 -8.34 28.95 -19.92
C GLU A 275 -8.97 27.60 -19.56
N GLN A 276 -9.34 27.45 -18.29
CA GLN A 276 -10.08 26.28 -17.82
C GLN A 276 -11.41 26.16 -18.57
N ILE A 277 -11.66 24.99 -19.16
CA ILE A 277 -12.94 24.69 -19.80
C ILE A 277 -13.76 23.79 -18.89
N SER A 278 -15.06 24.09 -18.78
CA SER A 278 -16.03 23.29 -18.05
C SER A 278 -17.22 22.96 -18.93
N GLN A 279 -17.62 21.69 -18.94
CA GLN A 279 -18.76 21.17 -19.68
C GLN A 279 -19.65 20.35 -18.76
N TYR A 280 -20.95 20.64 -18.76
CA TYR A 280 -21.95 19.82 -18.06
C TYR A 280 -22.49 18.74 -19.00
N LEU A 281 -22.65 17.53 -18.47
CA LEU A 281 -22.97 16.32 -19.21
C LEU A 281 -24.11 15.58 -18.50
N SER A 282 -24.94 14.90 -19.28
CA SER A 282 -26.05 14.08 -18.75
C SER A 282 -25.53 12.92 -17.90
N ALA A 283 -26.31 12.50 -16.91
CA ALA A 283 -26.07 11.30 -16.11
C ALA A 283 -25.98 10.00 -16.94
N SER A 284 -26.57 9.98 -18.13
CA SER A 284 -26.50 8.84 -19.07
C SER A 284 -25.23 8.82 -19.91
N THR A 285 -24.43 9.88 -19.87
CA THR A 285 -23.22 10.02 -20.68
C THR A 285 -22.04 9.36 -19.95
N THR A 286 -21.28 8.53 -20.66
CA THR A 286 -20.07 7.86 -20.14
C THR A 286 -18.80 8.24 -20.92
N LYS A 287 -18.94 9.14 -21.90
CA LYS A 287 -17.89 9.54 -22.83
C LYS A 287 -18.09 10.97 -23.30
N SER A 288 -17.01 11.75 -23.39
CA SER A 288 -16.99 13.08 -24.00
C SER A 288 -15.72 13.29 -24.80
N THR A 289 -15.78 14.11 -25.84
CA THR A 289 -14.61 14.48 -26.64
C THR A 289 -14.35 15.97 -26.45
N VAL A 290 -13.10 16.29 -26.10
CA VAL A 290 -12.64 17.66 -25.89
C VAL A 290 -11.62 18.05 -26.95
N ILE A 291 -11.64 19.32 -27.34
CA ILE A 291 -10.70 19.87 -28.32
C ILE A 291 -9.50 20.44 -27.56
N LEU A 292 -8.30 20.10 -28.03
CA LEU A 292 -7.03 20.50 -27.43
C LEU A 292 -6.38 21.62 -28.26
N PRO A 293 -5.63 22.53 -27.60
CA PRO A 293 -4.92 23.58 -28.30
C PRO A 293 -3.75 22.99 -29.09
N THR A 294 -3.65 23.36 -30.37
CA THR A 294 -2.78 22.73 -31.38
C THR A 294 -1.33 23.23 -31.41
N LYS A 295 -0.97 24.23 -30.59
CA LYS A 295 0.24 25.03 -30.84
C LYS A 295 1.50 24.56 -30.13
N SER A 296 1.38 23.76 -29.07
CA SER A 296 2.52 23.34 -28.27
C SER A 296 2.24 22.06 -27.50
N GLU A 297 3.30 21.37 -27.11
CA GLU A 297 3.19 20.27 -26.16
C GLU A 297 2.72 20.80 -24.80
N CYS A 298 1.63 20.22 -24.29
CA CYS A 298 0.99 20.66 -23.06
C CYS A 298 0.56 19.46 -22.22
N LYS A 299 0.81 19.55 -20.91
CA LYS A 299 0.25 18.62 -19.93
C LYS A 299 -1.07 19.18 -19.42
N PHE A 300 -2.11 18.36 -19.40
CA PHE A 300 -3.44 18.70 -18.96
C PHE A 300 -3.85 17.90 -17.73
N GLU A 301 -4.64 18.53 -16.88
CA GLU A 301 -5.41 17.85 -15.84
C GLU A 301 -6.88 17.82 -16.26
N VAL A 302 -7.49 16.65 -16.15
CA VAL A 302 -8.92 16.43 -16.31
C VAL A 302 -9.50 16.09 -14.95
N LYS A 303 -10.52 16.85 -14.54
CA LYS A 303 -11.37 16.55 -13.39
C LYS A 303 -12.76 16.21 -13.91
N LEU A 304 -13.25 15.03 -13.57
CA LEU A 304 -14.64 14.67 -13.77
C LEU A 304 -15.34 14.68 -12.42
N ILE A 305 -16.27 15.63 -12.27
CA ILE A 305 -17.06 15.84 -11.06
C ILE A 305 -18.42 15.18 -11.28
N THR A 306 -18.82 14.33 -10.34
CA THR A 306 -20.14 13.68 -10.32
C THR A 306 -21.00 14.36 -9.28
N TYR A 307 -22.23 14.72 -9.66
CA TYR A 307 -23.21 15.27 -8.74
C TYR A 307 -24.30 14.23 -8.46
N ASP A 308 -24.59 14.00 -7.19
CA ASP A 308 -25.72 13.17 -6.79
C ASP A 308 -27.06 13.93 -6.90
N LEU A 309 -28.16 13.26 -6.58
CA LEU A 309 -29.52 13.83 -6.69
C LEU A 309 -29.77 15.04 -5.78
N ILE A 310 -28.91 15.29 -4.78
CA ILE A 310 -29.01 16.45 -3.88
C ILE A 310 -27.90 17.48 -4.13
N GLY A 311 -27.07 17.29 -5.16
CA GLY A 311 -26.05 18.24 -5.61
C GLY A 311 -24.71 18.16 -4.86
N ARG A 312 -24.42 17.08 -4.12
CA ARG A 312 -23.09 16.85 -3.54
C ARG A 312 -22.12 16.34 -4.61
N GLU A 313 -20.84 16.67 -4.46
CA GLU A 313 -19.82 16.40 -5.48
C GLU A 313 -18.84 15.29 -5.10
N ALA A 314 -18.44 14.49 -6.09
CA ALA A 314 -17.32 13.56 -6.02
C ALA A 314 -16.42 13.73 -7.24
N VAL A 315 -15.10 13.75 -7.03
CA VAL A 315 -14.14 14.14 -8.08
C VAL A 315 -13.19 12.98 -8.44
N ALA A 316 -13.12 12.66 -9.72
CA ALA A 316 -12.07 11.81 -10.29
C ALA A 316 -11.12 12.67 -11.15
N THR A 317 -9.82 12.54 -10.91
CA THR A 317 -8.80 13.35 -11.60
C THR A 317 -7.82 12.48 -12.37
N LYS A 318 -7.45 12.89 -13.59
CA LYS A 318 -6.42 12.22 -14.40
C LYS A 318 -5.65 13.22 -15.25
N THR A 319 -4.35 13.01 -15.39
CA THR A 319 -3.47 13.88 -16.19
C THR A 319 -3.05 13.20 -17.48
N PHE A 320 -2.88 13.96 -18.55
CA PHE A 320 -2.34 13.47 -19.82
C PHE A 320 -1.47 14.54 -20.51
N THR A 321 -0.63 14.12 -21.44
CA THR A 321 0.20 15.03 -22.25
C THR A 321 -0.25 14.95 -23.70
N PHE A 322 -0.38 16.11 -24.33
CA PHE A 322 -0.63 16.24 -25.76
C PHE A 322 0.57 16.89 -26.42
N SER A 323 1.14 16.22 -27.42
CA SER A 323 2.15 16.79 -28.32
C SER A 323 1.51 16.91 -29.69
N PRO A 324 1.49 18.11 -30.30
CA PRO A 324 0.95 18.28 -31.64
C PRO A 324 1.77 17.45 -32.63
N PRO A 325 1.14 16.89 -33.68
CA PRO A 325 1.89 16.26 -34.75
C PRO A 325 2.84 17.31 -35.32
N VAL A 326 4.14 16.99 -35.34
CA VAL A 326 5.13 17.82 -36.00
C VAL A 326 4.75 17.80 -37.47
N LEU A 327 4.12 18.87 -37.96
CA LEU A 327 4.07 19.09 -39.39
C LEU A 327 5.54 19.26 -39.77
N ASP A 328 6.07 18.27 -40.47
CA ASP A 328 7.47 18.21 -40.85
C ASP A 328 7.75 19.40 -41.76
N GLU A 329 8.12 20.53 -41.17
CA GLU A 329 8.47 21.80 -41.85
C GLU A 329 9.63 21.57 -42.85
N ILE A 330 10.32 20.44 -42.68
CA ILE A 330 11.30 19.86 -43.59
C ILE A 330 10.68 19.55 -44.97
N GLN A 331 9.45 19.02 -45.06
CA GLN A 331 8.81 18.71 -46.35
C GLN A 331 8.39 19.98 -47.12
N ALA A 332 7.94 21.02 -46.42
CA ALA A 332 7.59 22.30 -47.05
C ALA A 332 8.84 23.03 -47.58
N ASN A 333 9.95 23.00 -46.83
CA ASN A 333 11.22 23.57 -47.29
C ASN A 333 11.88 22.76 -48.41
N LEU A 334 11.79 21.43 -48.40
CA LEU A 334 12.28 20.59 -49.50
C LEU A 334 11.51 20.84 -50.80
N ALA A 335 10.18 21.00 -50.74
CA ALA A 335 9.38 21.37 -51.92
C ALA A 335 9.78 22.74 -52.49
N GLY A 336 10.07 23.71 -51.62
CA GLY A 336 10.63 25.02 -52.00
C GLY A 336 12.00 24.90 -52.69
N PHE A 337 12.89 24.04 -52.18
CA PHE A 337 14.20 23.79 -52.80
C PHE A 337 14.10 23.17 -54.20
N TRP A 338 13.15 22.24 -54.43
CA TRP A 338 12.93 21.64 -55.74
C TRP A 338 12.43 22.67 -56.78
N ILE A 339 11.68 23.70 -56.36
CA ILE A 339 11.22 24.79 -57.23
C ILE A 339 12.39 25.62 -57.78
N PHE A 340 13.48 25.79 -57.03
CA PHE A 340 14.66 26.54 -57.50
C PHE A 340 15.70 25.66 -58.21
N ILE A 341 15.86 24.40 -57.78
CA ILE A 341 16.85 23.49 -58.35
C ILE A 341 16.43 22.99 -59.74
N ALA A 342 15.15 22.66 -59.96
CA ALA A 342 14.71 22.12 -61.23
C ALA A 342 14.88 23.08 -62.43
N PRO A 343 14.54 24.39 -62.34
CA PRO A 343 14.78 25.34 -63.43
C PRO A 343 16.28 25.62 -63.65
N ALA A 344 17.07 25.68 -62.58
CA ALA A 344 18.51 25.90 -62.68
C ALA A 344 19.20 24.71 -63.38
N ALA A 345 18.85 23.48 -63.01
CA ALA A 345 19.36 22.27 -63.66
C ALA A 345 18.95 22.20 -65.14
N LEU A 346 17.70 22.58 -65.48
CA LEU A 346 17.23 22.62 -66.86
C LEU A 346 17.98 23.67 -67.70
N LEU A 347 18.25 24.85 -67.14
CA LEU A 347 19.05 25.89 -67.79
C LEU A 347 20.49 25.44 -68.02
N ILE A 348 21.12 24.78 -67.04
CA ILE A 348 22.48 24.22 -67.19
C ILE A 348 22.49 23.16 -68.30
N LEU A 349 21.50 22.26 -68.31
CA LEU A 349 21.38 21.23 -69.35
C LEU A 349 21.21 21.85 -70.75
N LEU A 350 20.36 22.87 -70.90
CA LEU A 350 20.19 23.58 -72.16
C LEU A 350 21.48 24.30 -72.60
N CYS A 351 22.19 24.93 -71.67
CA CYS A 351 23.50 25.53 -71.94
C CYS A 351 24.52 24.49 -72.43
N LEU A 352 24.57 23.31 -71.81
CA LEU A 352 25.45 22.22 -72.23
C LEU A 352 25.09 21.70 -73.64
N ILE A 353 23.80 21.52 -73.94
CA ILE A 353 23.33 21.11 -75.27
C ILE A 353 23.74 22.14 -76.34
N VAL A 354 23.57 23.44 -76.06
CA VAL A 354 23.97 24.51 -76.99
C VAL A 354 25.48 24.55 -77.19
N GLN A 355 26.27 24.37 -76.13
CA GLN A 355 27.73 24.29 -76.23
C GLN A 355 28.17 23.06 -77.03
N CYS A 356 27.57 21.88 -76.79
CA CYS A 356 27.82 20.67 -77.57
C CYS A 356 27.46 20.84 -79.05
N ALA A 357 26.30 21.44 -79.36
CA ALA A 357 25.88 21.71 -80.74
C ALA A 357 26.87 22.64 -81.46
N ARG A 358 27.34 23.72 -80.80
CA ARG A 358 28.36 24.63 -81.34
C ARG A 358 29.71 23.95 -81.55
N CYS A 359 30.10 23.03 -80.67
CA CYS A 359 31.32 22.23 -80.83
C CYS A 359 31.21 21.23 -82.00
N CYS A 360 30.05 20.59 -82.17
CA CYS A 360 29.79 19.68 -83.29
C CYS A 360 29.78 20.41 -84.64
N GLU A 361 29.21 21.62 -84.71
CA GLU A 361 29.19 22.43 -85.93
C GLU A 361 30.60 22.88 -86.35
N LYS A 362 31.46 23.25 -85.38
CA LYS A 362 32.88 23.57 -85.64
C LYS A 362 33.67 22.35 -86.13
N ARG A 363 33.37 21.14 -85.63
CA ARG A 363 34.00 19.90 -86.11
C ARG A 363 33.52 19.52 -87.52
N SER A 364 32.23 19.66 -87.81
CA SER A 364 31.68 19.39 -89.15
C SER A 364 32.27 20.32 -90.22
N LYS A 365 32.41 21.62 -89.93
CA LYS A 365 33.07 22.59 -90.82
C LYS A 365 34.56 22.27 -91.07
N LYS A 366 35.25 21.69 -90.08
CA LYS A 366 36.65 21.29 -90.21
C LYS A 366 36.86 20.03 -91.07
N VAL A 367 35.89 19.11 -91.08
CA VAL A 367 35.94 17.90 -91.94
C VAL A 367 35.49 18.20 -93.38
N ALA A 368 34.51 19.09 -93.59
CA ALA A 368 34.10 19.52 -94.93
C ALA A 368 35.17 20.36 -95.67
N ALA A 369 36.04 21.05 -94.93
CA ALA A 369 37.18 21.76 -95.52
C ALA A 369 38.32 20.81 -95.94
N MET A 370 38.44 19.65 -95.30
CA MET A 370 39.50 18.67 -95.59
C MET A 370 39.15 17.70 -96.72
N SER A 371 37.87 17.54 -97.09
CA SER A 371 37.49 16.72 -98.26
C SER A 371 37.51 17.48 -99.59
N LYS A 372 37.76 18.79 -99.59
CA LYS A 372 37.77 19.64 -100.80
C LYS A 372 39.17 19.92 -101.37
N SER A 373 40.24 19.40 -100.74
CA SER A 373 41.63 19.60 -101.19
C SER A 373 42.29 18.34 -101.76
N ALA A 374 41.52 17.31 -102.11
CA ALA A 374 42.06 16.05 -102.65
C ALA A 374 41.48 15.73 -104.03
N PHE A 375 41.56 16.66 -104.98
CA PHE A 375 41.56 16.37 -106.42
C PHE A 375 42.26 17.50 -107.17
N PRO A 376 43.57 17.37 -107.50
CA PRO A 376 44.16 18.08 -108.62
C PRO A 376 43.84 17.31 -109.91
N GLU A 377 43.08 17.96 -110.78
CA GLU A 377 42.93 17.64 -112.19
C GLU A 377 44.23 18.06 -112.89
N ASN A 378 45.01 17.09 -113.36
CA ASN A 378 46.15 17.31 -114.26
C ASN A 378 45.88 16.60 -115.57
N VAL A 379 45.86 17.42 -116.64
CA VAL A 379 46.18 17.06 -118.04
C VAL A 379 47.68 17.02 -118.20
#